data_AF-A0A7C4VVY5-F1
#
_entry.id   AF-A0A7C4VVY5-F1
#
_cell.length_a   1.000
_cell.length_b   1.000
_cell.length_c   1.000
_cell.angle_alpha   90.00
_cell.angle_beta   90.00
_cell.angle_gamma   90.00
#
_symmetry.space_group_name_H-M   'P 1'
#
loop_
_entity.id
_entity.type
_entity.pdbx_description
1 polymer ?
#
loop_
_entity_poly.entity_id
_entity_poly.type
_entity_poly.pdbx_seq_one_letter_code
_entity_poly.pdbx_strand_id
1 'polypeptide(L)'
;MVNSEFMTFSFKSILGLWLVLLPLLFAQPVRADEPLRLILRELPLQDDRLLVVTVQLENVTDLYGAEIQLRYDPSQLKARDEDPRLAGAQIAPGPLLAFLDDRFVVLNQADAQTGLIDFVFTLLKPAPPINGDGVLATIAFEVIGAGPLKVEVTEAKFVSSQLTAIPIATTDLALAGPPAGAVIQPQPAAAPSSFGWGWAVAGVLGLVGVALLLLRLRPRAETADHVQPIRRTPGTAPSPTRTAALLTEQAYRAMQQRDLAQAYERFSQAIELDPASAAAWLGKGLAAQQAAEKRICFQRALALEPDNAQAQAELQQLDTSTEGV
;
A
#
# COMPACT_ATOMS: atom_id res chain seq x y z
N MET A 1 13.90 56.47 -73.46
CA MET A 1 14.72 55.51 -72.69
C MET A 1 14.33 55.67 -71.24
N VAL A 2 13.76 54.60 -70.70
CA VAL A 2 13.15 54.51 -69.37
C VAL A 2 14.25 54.45 -68.31
N ASN A 3 14.11 55.22 -67.24
CA ASN A 3 14.47 54.78 -65.89
C ASN A 3 13.86 55.75 -64.87
N SER A 4 12.69 55.36 -64.40
CA SER A 4 11.96 55.96 -63.28
C SER A 4 12.61 55.53 -61.96
N GLU A 5 12.93 56.53 -61.14
CA GLU A 5 13.44 56.41 -59.77
C GLU A 5 12.42 55.66 -58.90
N PHE A 6 12.79 54.45 -58.46
CA PHE A 6 12.01 53.71 -57.49
C PHE A 6 12.34 54.20 -56.08
N MET A 7 11.37 54.89 -55.49
CA MET A 7 11.24 55.17 -54.06
C MET A 7 11.57 53.94 -53.21
N THR A 8 12.62 54.04 -52.39
CA THR A 8 12.93 53.12 -51.30
C THR A 8 12.00 53.40 -50.12
N PHE A 9 10.85 52.74 -50.07
CA PHE A 9 9.97 52.75 -48.90
C PHE A 9 10.57 51.87 -47.79
N SER A 10 10.94 52.51 -46.68
CA SER A 10 11.48 51.89 -45.47
C SER A 10 10.45 50.94 -44.81
N PHE A 11 10.70 49.64 -44.90
CA PHE A 11 9.87 48.56 -44.35
C PHE A 11 10.19 48.30 -42.87
N LYS A 12 10.16 49.34 -42.01
CA LYS A 12 10.56 49.21 -40.59
C LYS A 12 9.51 49.56 -39.53
N SER A 13 8.26 49.87 -39.90
CA SER A 13 7.32 50.42 -38.90
C SER A 13 5.95 49.76 -38.76
N ILE A 14 5.70 48.56 -39.33
CA ILE A 14 4.42 47.83 -39.14
C ILE A 14 4.61 46.49 -38.39
N LEU A 15 5.81 46.21 -37.89
CA LEU A 15 6.11 45.00 -37.11
C LEU A 15 6.10 45.27 -35.59
N GLY A 16 5.17 46.12 -35.11
CA GLY A 16 5.18 46.59 -33.71
C GLY A 16 3.92 46.27 -32.89
N LEU A 17 2.82 45.84 -33.51
CA LEU A 17 1.52 45.79 -32.83
C LEU A 17 0.74 44.48 -32.99
N TRP A 18 1.43 43.38 -33.31
CA TRP A 18 0.84 42.02 -33.28
C TRP A 18 1.49 41.10 -32.23
N LEU A 19 2.49 41.58 -31.50
CA LEU A 19 3.33 40.77 -30.61
C LEU A 19 3.10 41.06 -29.11
N VAL A 20 1.96 41.65 -28.75
CA VAL A 20 1.59 41.90 -27.34
C VAL A 20 0.30 41.14 -26.93
N LEU A 21 -0.41 40.52 -27.88
CA LEU A 21 -1.63 39.76 -27.59
C LEU A 21 -1.48 38.23 -27.75
N LEU A 22 -0.31 37.74 -28.18
CA LEU A 22 -0.05 36.31 -28.34
C LEU A 22 0.40 35.52 -27.08
N PRO A 23 0.65 36.09 -25.87
CA PRO A 23 0.80 35.26 -24.69
C PRO A 23 -0.55 34.84 -24.06
N LEU A 24 -1.66 35.51 -24.41
CA LEU A 24 -2.97 35.24 -23.78
C LEU A 24 -3.70 34.00 -24.33
N LEU A 25 -3.25 33.44 -25.45
CA LEU A 25 -3.78 32.19 -26.02
C LEU A 25 -3.04 30.93 -25.53
N PHE A 26 -2.01 31.09 -24.69
CA PHE A 26 -1.31 30.00 -23.99
C PHE A 26 -1.36 30.13 -22.47
N ALA A 27 -2.31 30.92 -21.94
CA ALA A 27 -2.76 30.70 -20.57
C ALA A 27 -3.46 29.34 -20.56
N GLN A 28 -2.68 28.27 -20.36
CA GLN A 28 -3.28 27.01 -19.97
C GLN A 28 -4.14 27.33 -18.75
N PRO A 29 -5.38 26.81 -18.67
CA PRO A 29 -6.08 26.84 -17.39
C PRO A 29 -5.10 26.21 -16.41
N VAL A 30 -4.62 27.00 -15.45
CA VAL A 30 -4.00 26.46 -14.24
C VAL A 30 -5.02 25.42 -13.80
N ARG A 31 -4.70 24.13 -13.91
CA ARG A 31 -5.60 23.09 -13.40
C ARG A 31 -5.86 23.54 -11.97
N ALA A 32 -7.12 23.83 -11.67
CA ALA A 32 -7.50 23.98 -10.28
C ALA A 32 -6.93 22.74 -9.58
N ASP A 33 -6.16 22.95 -8.51
CA ASP A 33 -5.61 21.89 -7.70
C ASP A 33 -6.81 21.04 -7.27
N GLU A 34 -7.06 19.93 -7.97
CA GLU A 34 -8.22 19.11 -7.66
C GLU A 34 -7.92 18.47 -6.31
N PRO A 35 -8.84 18.57 -5.33
CA PRO A 35 -8.59 18.00 -4.02
C PRO A 35 -8.37 16.50 -4.15
N LEU A 36 -7.61 15.95 -3.21
CA LEU A 36 -7.50 14.51 -3.02
C LEU A 36 -8.92 13.95 -2.83
N ARG A 37 -9.24 12.82 -3.46
CA ARG A 37 -10.54 12.17 -3.29
C ARG A 37 -10.38 10.84 -2.59
N LEU A 38 -11.13 10.63 -1.51
CA LEU A 38 -11.27 9.33 -0.84
C LEU A 38 -12.61 8.75 -1.22
N ILE A 39 -12.61 7.58 -1.85
CA ILE A 39 -13.81 6.92 -2.35
C ILE A 39 -13.87 5.51 -1.77
N LEU A 40 -14.95 5.21 -1.05
CA LEU A 40 -15.27 3.85 -0.63
C LEU A 40 -15.92 3.11 -1.80
N ARG A 41 -15.31 2.00 -2.25
CA ARG A 41 -15.83 1.21 -3.37
C ARG A 41 -16.04 -0.24 -2.95
N GLU A 42 -17.14 -0.82 -3.39
CA GLU A 42 -17.34 -2.27 -3.30
C GLU A 42 -16.42 -2.98 -4.31
N LEU A 43 -15.77 -4.05 -3.85
CA LEU A 43 -15.10 -5.01 -4.71
C LEU A 43 -16.00 -6.25 -4.84
N PRO A 44 -16.67 -6.45 -6.00
CA PRO A 44 -17.63 -7.54 -6.16
C PRO A 44 -16.92 -8.89 -6.06
N LEU A 45 -17.39 -9.72 -5.13
CA LEU A 45 -16.95 -11.11 -4.96
C LEU A 45 -18.06 -12.07 -5.39
N GLN A 46 -17.70 -13.33 -5.63
CA GLN A 46 -18.68 -14.40 -5.90
C GLN A 46 -19.39 -14.91 -4.62
N ASP A 47 -18.98 -14.42 -3.43
CA ASP A 47 -19.53 -14.83 -2.15
C ASP A 47 -20.41 -13.72 -1.56
N ASP A 48 -21.73 -13.92 -1.62
CA ASP A 48 -22.74 -12.95 -1.13
C ASP A 48 -22.69 -12.73 0.39
N ARG A 49 -21.89 -13.52 1.14
CA ARG A 49 -21.68 -13.33 2.58
C ARG A 49 -20.50 -12.44 2.91
N LEU A 50 -19.70 -12.05 1.91
CA LEU A 50 -18.52 -11.24 2.06
C LEU A 50 -18.67 -9.94 1.28
N LEU A 51 -18.70 -8.82 2.01
CA LEU A 51 -18.57 -7.50 1.42
C LEU A 51 -17.13 -7.04 1.58
N VAL A 52 -16.44 -6.80 0.47
CA VAL A 52 -15.10 -6.19 0.49
C VAL A 52 -15.19 -4.76 0.03
N VAL A 53 -14.71 -3.84 0.87
CA VAL A 53 -14.70 -2.40 0.62
C VAL A 53 -13.26 -1.93 0.48
N THR A 54 -12.95 -1.25 -0.62
CA THR A 54 -11.65 -0.62 -0.83
C THR A 54 -11.74 0.87 -0.52
N VAL A 55 -10.71 1.38 0.17
CA VAL A 55 -10.50 2.81 0.39
C VAL A 55 -9.61 3.31 -0.75
N GLN A 56 -10.23 3.79 -1.81
CA GLN A 56 -9.54 4.29 -3.00
C GLN A 56 -9.18 5.77 -2.82
N LEU A 57 -7.94 6.13 -3.12
CA LEU A 57 -7.52 7.52 -3.24
C LEU A 57 -7.29 7.90 -4.71
N GLU A 58 -7.73 9.09 -5.08
CA GLU A 58 -7.53 9.73 -6.39
C GLU A 58 -6.95 11.15 -6.20
N ASN A 59 -6.18 11.63 -7.18
CA ASN A 59 -5.46 12.92 -7.16
C ASN A 59 -4.45 13.03 -6.00
N VAL A 60 -3.80 11.92 -5.63
CA VAL A 60 -2.84 11.91 -4.51
C VAL A 60 -1.55 12.60 -4.91
N THR A 61 -1.21 13.67 -4.20
CA THR A 61 0.06 14.40 -4.37
C THR A 61 0.65 14.70 -2.99
N ASP A 62 1.94 14.44 -2.84
CA ASP A 62 2.74 14.72 -1.64
C ASP A 62 2.19 14.11 -0.32
N LEU A 63 1.50 12.96 -0.38
CA LEU A 63 0.88 12.38 0.81
C LEU A 63 1.93 11.78 1.77
N TYR A 64 1.91 12.22 3.02
CA TYR A 64 2.87 11.81 4.05
C TYR A 64 2.25 11.22 5.32
N GLY A 65 0.96 11.43 5.54
CA GLY A 65 0.22 10.80 6.61
C GLY A 65 -1.27 11.02 6.45
N ALA A 66 -2.05 10.13 7.07
CA ALA A 66 -3.49 10.28 7.14
C ALA A 66 -4.05 9.77 8.46
N GLU A 67 -5.15 10.37 8.87
CA GLU A 67 -6.05 9.89 9.89
C GLU A 67 -7.42 9.73 9.23
N ILE A 68 -7.95 8.51 9.26
CA ILE A 68 -9.22 8.15 8.65
C ILE A 68 -10.04 7.43 9.71
N GLN A 69 -11.26 7.92 9.91
CA GLN A 69 -12.27 7.24 10.71
C GLN A 69 -13.45 6.89 9.82
N LEU A 70 -13.82 5.62 9.84
CA LEU A 70 -14.99 5.10 9.13
C LEU A 70 -16.01 4.58 10.13
N ARG A 71 -17.29 4.63 9.73
CA ARG A 71 -18.38 4.05 10.49
C ARG A 71 -19.19 3.10 9.62
N TYR A 72 -19.48 1.92 10.16
CA TYR A 72 -20.38 0.92 9.57
C TYR A 72 -21.48 0.53 10.58
N ASP A 73 -22.53 -0.12 10.09
CA ASP A 73 -23.61 -0.64 10.96
C ASP A 73 -23.24 -2.06 11.47
N PRO A 74 -22.94 -2.23 12.77
CA PRO A 74 -22.55 -3.52 13.34
C PRO A 74 -23.71 -4.52 13.44
N SER A 75 -24.95 -4.11 13.15
CA SER A 75 -26.10 -5.03 13.02
C SER A 75 -26.19 -5.68 11.64
N GLN A 76 -25.54 -5.08 10.63
CA GLN A 76 -25.57 -5.55 9.24
C GLN A 76 -24.24 -6.13 8.78
N LEU A 77 -23.13 -5.59 9.28
CA LEU A 77 -21.78 -5.94 8.88
C LEU A 77 -20.93 -6.26 10.11
N LYS A 78 -20.01 -7.21 9.98
CA LYS A 78 -18.98 -7.49 10.96
C LYS A 78 -17.62 -7.40 10.30
N ALA A 79 -16.76 -6.48 10.73
CA ALA A 79 -15.40 -6.36 10.22
C ALA A 79 -14.62 -7.66 10.51
N ARG A 80 -13.96 -8.19 9.48
CA ARG A 80 -13.02 -9.31 9.63
C ARG A 80 -11.65 -8.76 9.99
N ASP A 81 -11.06 -9.46 10.94
CA ASP A 81 -9.72 -9.19 11.39
C ASP A 81 -8.67 -9.70 10.38
N GLU A 82 -7.75 -8.84 9.99
CA GLU A 82 -6.66 -9.15 9.07
C GLU A 82 -5.56 -10.00 9.73
N ASP A 83 -5.16 -9.69 10.97
CA ASP A 83 -4.14 -10.45 11.70
C ASP A 83 -4.61 -10.83 13.11
N PRO A 84 -5.14 -12.06 13.28
CA PRO A 84 -5.61 -12.57 14.57
C PRO A 84 -4.56 -12.61 15.70
N ARG A 85 -3.30 -12.32 15.39
CA ARG A 85 -2.20 -12.26 16.37
C ARG A 85 -2.10 -10.89 17.04
N LEU A 86 -2.69 -9.86 16.45
CA LEU A 86 -2.74 -8.52 17.00
C LEU A 86 -4.04 -8.32 17.78
N ALA A 87 -4.02 -7.46 18.79
CA ALA A 87 -5.20 -7.19 19.59
C ALA A 87 -6.17 -6.27 18.84
N GLY A 88 -7.46 -6.60 18.86
CA GLY A 88 -8.50 -5.90 18.11
C GLY A 88 -8.72 -6.51 16.73
N ALA A 89 -9.74 -6.06 15.99
CA ALA A 89 -9.84 -6.38 14.57
C ALA A 89 -9.08 -5.32 13.77
N GLN A 90 -8.34 -5.70 12.73
CA GLN A 90 -7.64 -4.75 11.85
C GLN A 90 -8.12 -4.83 10.41
N ILE A 91 -7.93 -3.74 9.67
CA ILE A 91 -8.12 -3.70 8.21
C ILE A 91 -6.79 -3.96 7.50
N ALA A 92 -6.86 -4.41 6.25
CA ALA A 92 -5.68 -4.71 5.44
C ALA A 92 -5.11 -3.44 4.81
N PRO A 93 -3.84 -3.08 5.05
CA PRO A 93 -3.18 -2.00 4.31
C PRO A 93 -3.12 -2.31 2.81
N GLY A 94 -3.42 -1.31 1.98
CA GLY A 94 -3.48 -1.45 0.53
C GLY A 94 -2.13 -1.26 -0.17
N PRO A 95 -2.07 -1.51 -1.49
CA PRO A 95 -0.87 -1.38 -2.30
C PRO A 95 -0.18 -0.01 -2.24
N LEU A 96 -0.93 1.09 -2.02
CA LEU A 96 -0.31 2.42 -1.83
C LEU A 96 0.66 2.46 -0.64
N LEU A 97 0.44 1.60 0.34
CA LEU A 97 1.28 1.47 1.52
C LEU A 97 2.20 0.26 1.44
N ALA A 98 1.99 -0.68 0.50
CA ALA A 98 2.66 -1.99 0.48
C ALA A 98 4.16 -1.93 0.17
N PHE A 99 4.64 -0.86 -0.46
CA PHE A 99 6.03 -0.72 -0.92
C PHE A 99 6.87 0.22 -0.04
N LEU A 100 6.37 0.57 1.14
CA LEU A 100 6.98 1.56 2.01
C LEU A 100 7.48 0.86 3.28
N ASP A 101 8.75 0.46 3.29
CA ASP A 101 9.41 -0.13 4.46
C ASP A 101 9.46 0.85 5.65
N ASP A 102 9.32 2.15 5.36
CA ASP A 102 9.29 3.27 6.31
C ASP A 102 7.86 3.74 6.69
N ARG A 103 6.83 2.92 6.42
CA ARG A 103 5.46 3.21 6.82
C ARG A 103 5.27 2.96 8.32
N PHE A 104 4.65 3.92 8.98
CA PHE A 104 4.27 3.80 10.38
C PHE A 104 2.76 3.87 10.51
N VAL A 105 2.11 2.71 10.70
CA VAL A 105 0.68 2.64 11.01
C VAL A 105 0.53 2.84 12.52
N VAL A 106 0.08 4.03 12.91
CA VAL A 106 -0.07 4.45 14.31
C VAL A 106 -1.25 3.74 14.96
N LEU A 107 -2.37 3.65 14.23
CA LEU A 107 -3.61 3.04 14.69
C LEU A 107 -4.24 2.29 13.52
N ASN A 108 -4.64 1.06 13.77
CA ASN A 108 -5.43 0.27 12.84
C ASN A 108 -6.32 -0.62 13.69
N GLN A 109 -7.57 -0.19 13.88
CA GLN A 109 -8.49 -0.87 14.77
C GLN A 109 -9.92 -0.72 14.25
N ALA A 110 -10.61 -1.84 14.17
CA ALA A 110 -12.04 -1.94 13.92
C ALA A 110 -12.72 -2.43 15.21
N ASP A 111 -13.64 -1.63 15.72
CA ASP A 111 -14.47 -1.97 16.88
C ASP A 111 -15.80 -2.58 16.40
N ALA A 112 -15.99 -3.85 16.73
CA ALA A 112 -17.19 -4.61 16.37
C ALA A 112 -18.44 -4.17 17.15
N GLN A 113 -18.31 -3.48 18.27
CA GLN A 113 -19.43 -3.02 19.09
C GLN A 113 -19.94 -1.66 18.63
N THR A 114 -19.02 -0.71 18.41
CA THR A 114 -19.39 0.66 18.01
C THR A 114 -19.54 0.82 16.50
N GLY A 115 -18.99 -0.11 15.71
CA GLY A 115 -18.98 -0.01 14.25
C GLY A 115 -17.99 1.04 13.74
N LEU A 116 -17.01 1.44 14.55
CA LEU A 116 -15.97 2.40 14.18
C LEU A 116 -14.71 1.69 13.69
N ILE A 117 -14.06 2.27 12.70
CA ILE A 117 -12.75 1.84 12.19
C ILE A 117 -11.84 3.05 12.17
N ASP A 118 -10.77 2.98 12.97
CA ASP A 118 -9.72 4.00 13.02
C ASP A 118 -8.48 3.49 12.29
N PHE A 119 -8.04 4.24 11.29
CA PHE A 119 -6.83 3.97 10.52
C PHE A 119 -5.96 5.22 10.40
N VAL A 120 -4.81 5.18 11.03
CA VAL A 120 -3.85 6.28 11.10
C VAL A 120 -2.49 5.79 10.66
N PHE A 121 -1.88 6.49 9.70
CA PHE A 121 -0.52 6.21 9.27
C PHE A 121 0.28 7.48 9.03
N THR A 122 1.60 7.36 9.08
CA THR A 122 2.55 8.38 8.66
C THR A 122 3.77 7.72 8.03
N LEU A 123 4.46 8.46 7.16
CA LEU A 123 5.76 8.07 6.62
C LEU A 123 6.84 8.67 7.51
N LEU A 124 7.91 7.91 7.73
CA LEU A 124 9.05 8.40 8.50
C LEU A 124 10.17 8.80 7.54
N LYS A 125 10.83 9.92 7.80
CA LYS A 125 12.04 10.28 7.03
C LYS A 125 13.05 9.13 7.14
N PRO A 126 13.70 8.73 6.03
CA PRO A 126 13.83 9.44 4.76
C PRO A 126 12.78 9.11 3.68
N ALA A 127 11.67 8.45 4.02
CA ALA A 127 10.65 8.04 3.06
C ALA A 127 10.19 9.18 2.14
N PRO A 128 10.14 8.96 0.81
CA PRO A 128 9.52 9.90 -0.09
C PRO A 128 7.99 9.94 0.13
N PRO A 129 7.34 11.09 -0.13
CA PRO A 129 5.90 11.18 -0.09
C PRO A 129 5.23 10.30 -1.16
N ILE A 130 4.03 9.82 -0.85
CA ILE A 130 3.20 9.04 -1.79
C ILE A 130 2.61 9.99 -2.83
N ASN A 131 2.75 9.62 -4.09
CA ASN A 131 2.15 10.31 -5.23
C ASN A 131 1.47 9.27 -6.13
N GLY A 132 0.31 9.63 -6.66
CA GLY A 132 -0.47 8.78 -7.56
C GLY A 132 -1.60 8.00 -6.89
N ASP A 133 -2.56 7.63 -7.71
CA ASP A 133 -3.83 7.02 -7.29
C ASP A 133 -3.66 5.56 -6.90
N GLY A 134 -4.52 5.08 -6.02
CA GLY A 134 -4.52 3.66 -5.65
C GLY A 134 -5.37 3.33 -4.44
N VAL A 135 -5.29 2.07 -4.01
CA VAL A 135 -5.99 1.58 -2.83
C VAL A 135 -5.10 1.78 -1.60
N LEU A 136 -5.61 2.54 -0.63
CA LEU A 136 -4.96 2.81 0.64
C LEU A 136 -5.14 1.67 1.64
N ALA A 137 -6.36 1.14 1.73
CA ALA A 137 -6.72 0.05 2.63
C ALA A 137 -7.88 -0.77 2.04
N THR A 138 -7.99 -2.01 2.49
CA THR A 138 -9.08 -2.93 2.13
C THR A 138 -9.71 -3.45 3.41
N ILE A 139 -11.04 -3.45 3.45
CA ILE A 139 -11.83 -3.85 4.59
C ILE A 139 -12.71 -5.01 4.16
N ALA A 140 -12.53 -6.16 4.80
CA ALA A 140 -13.39 -7.30 4.61
C ALA A 140 -14.48 -7.30 5.69
N PHE A 141 -15.74 -7.36 5.27
CA PHE A 141 -16.89 -7.50 6.16
C PHE A 141 -17.58 -8.84 5.90
N GLU A 142 -17.97 -9.50 6.99
CA GLU A 142 -18.99 -10.54 6.96
C GLU A 142 -20.37 -9.88 6.99
N VAL A 143 -21.22 -10.20 6.02
CA VAL A 143 -22.60 -9.68 5.94
C VAL A 143 -23.49 -10.54 6.85
N ILE A 144 -24.00 -9.93 7.91
CA ILE A 144 -24.83 -10.59 8.93
C ILE A 144 -26.30 -10.16 8.89
N GLY A 145 -26.61 -9.06 8.20
CA GLY A 145 -27.97 -8.54 8.04
C GLY A 145 -28.41 -8.47 6.57
N ALA A 146 -29.69 -8.16 6.36
CA ALA A 146 -30.29 -8.09 5.03
C ALA A 146 -30.01 -6.75 4.30
N GLY A 147 -29.35 -5.78 4.94
CA GLY A 147 -29.07 -4.46 4.38
C GLY A 147 -30.14 -3.42 4.75
N PRO A 148 -29.94 -2.14 4.39
CA PRO A 148 -28.88 -1.59 3.55
C PRO A 148 -27.48 -1.68 4.18
N LEU A 149 -26.46 -1.96 3.37
CA LEU A 149 -25.08 -2.00 3.83
C LEU A 149 -24.47 -0.61 3.63
N LYS A 150 -24.07 0.03 4.72
CA LYS A 150 -23.59 1.40 4.71
C LYS A 150 -22.23 1.50 5.39
N VAL A 151 -21.29 2.17 4.73
CA VAL A 151 -19.99 2.55 5.28
C VAL A 151 -19.76 4.02 4.98
N GLU A 152 -19.55 4.82 6.01
CA GLU A 152 -19.40 6.28 5.93
C GLU A 152 -18.01 6.72 6.37
N VAL A 153 -17.50 7.78 5.77
CA VAL A 153 -16.29 8.47 6.25
C VAL A 153 -16.70 9.54 7.25
N THR A 154 -16.44 9.31 8.54
CA THR A 154 -16.76 10.28 9.61
C THR A 154 -15.67 11.32 9.78
N GLU A 155 -14.41 10.93 9.57
CA GLU A 155 -13.27 11.82 9.64
C GLU A 155 -12.20 11.41 8.61
N ALA A 156 -11.59 12.41 7.97
CA ALA A 156 -10.52 12.21 7.01
C ALA A 156 -9.59 13.43 7.01
N LYS A 157 -8.39 13.25 7.54
CA LYS A 157 -7.32 14.26 7.51
C LYS A 157 -6.11 13.69 6.79
N PHE A 158 -5.57 14.46 5.87
CA PHE A 158 -4.40 14.10 5.08
C PHE A 158 -3.36 15.20 5.21
N VAL A 159 -2.08 14.82 5.35
CA VAL A 159 -0.98 15.76 5.53
C VAL A 159 0.13 15.54 4.51
N SER A 160 0.73 16.64 4.08
CA SER A 160 1.85 16.67 3.14
C SER A 160 3.19 16.36 3.81
N SER A 161 4.26 16.19 3.03
CA SER A 161 5.61 16.04 3.61
C SER A 161 6.12 17.32 4.28
N GLN A 162 5.47 18.46 4.03
CA GLN A 162 5.70 19.71 4.75
C GLN A 162 4.73 19.93 5.92
N LEU A 163 3.99 18.89 6.33
CA LEU A 163 3.02 18.91 7.44
C LEU A 163 1.87 19.90 7.22
N THR A 164 1.51 20.15 5.96
CA THR A 164 0.34 20.96 5.60
C THR A 164 -0.85 20.07 5.30
N ALA A 165 -2.05 20.51 5.68
CA ALA A 165 -3.27 19.76 5.36
C ALA A 165 -3.49 19.71 3.85
N ILE A 166 -3.82 18.53 3.33
CA ILE A 166 -4.19 18.31 1.94
C ILE A 166 -5.74 18.39 1.85
N PRO A 167 -6.30 19.28 1.00
CA PRO A 167 -7.74 19.34 0.77
C PRO A 167 -8.29 18.00 0.29
N ILE A 168 -9.41 17.57 0.87
CA ILE A 168 -9.99 16.24 0.65
C ILE A 168 -11.49 16.34 0.32
N ALA A 169 -11.95 15.49 -0.59
CA ALA A 169 -13.36 15.20 -0.84
C ALA A 169 -13.62 13.70 -0.57
N THR A 170 -14.69 13.38 0.15
CA THR A 170 -15.02 12.00 0.53
C THR A 170 -16.26 11.49 -0.21
N THR A 171 -16.30 10.19 -0.49
CA THR A 171 -17.48 9.49 -1.05
C THR A 171 -17.74 8.22 -0.25
N ASP A 172 -18.91 8.16 0.37
CA ASP A 172 -19.37 7.03 1.18
C ASP A 172 -19.83 5.85 0.31
N LEU A 173 -19.96 4.68 0.94
CA LEU A 173 -20.54 3.49 0.33
C LEU A 173 -21.95 3.24 0.90
N ALA A 174 -22.93 3.09 0.01
CA ALA A 174 -24.27 2.67 0.36
C ALA A 174 -24.80 1.65 -0.67
N LEU A 175 -25.02 0.42 -0.22
CA LEU A 175 -25.60 -0.66 -1.01
C LEU A 175 -27.02 -0.93 -0.54
N ALA A 176 -27.97 -0.93 -1.48
CA ALA A 176 -29.36 -1.19 -1.18
C ALA A 176 -29.56 -2.64 -0.74
N GLY A 177 -30.30 -2.86 0.35
CA GLY A 177 -30.80 -4.18 0.69
C GLY A 177 -31.83 -4.68 -0.34
N PRO A 178 -32.20 -5.97 -0.33
CA PRO A 178 -33.27 -6.46 -1.17
C PRO A 178 -34.53 -5.65 -0.88
N PRO A 179 -35.32 -5.28 -1.90
CA PRO A 179 -36.45 -4.39 -1.71
C PRO A 179 -37.43 -4.99 -0.70
N ALA A 180 -37.70 -4.23 0.38
CA ALA A 180 -38.69 -4.57 1.38
C ALA A 180 -40.06 -4.70 0.70
N GLY A 181 -40.46 -5.95 0.39
CA GLY A 181 -41.72 -6.24 -0.30
C GLY A 181 -41.63 -7.17 -1.51
N ALA A 182 -40.46 -7.75 -1.83
CA ALA A 182 -40.41 -8.85 -2.79
C ALA A 182 -41.09 -10.10 -2.18
N VAL A 183 -42.40 -10.21 -2.40
CA VAL A 183 -43.13 -11.47 -2.28
C VAL A 183 -42.34 -12.49 -3.10
N ILE A 184 -41.82 -13.55 -2.46
CA ILE A 184 -41.32 -14.73 -3.15
C ILE A 184 -42.55 -15.37 -3.81
N GLN A 185 -42.92 -14.87 -4.99
CA GLN A 185 -43.78 -15.61 -5.89
C GLN A 185 -42.94 -16.82 -6.34
N PRO A 186 -43.42 -18.07 -6.18
CA PRO A 186 -42.73 -19.21 -6.74
C PRO A 186 -42.66 -19.01 -8.25
N GLN A 187 -41.48 -18.61 -8.73
CA GLN A 187 -41.18 -18.56 -10.14
C GLN A 187 -41.46 -19.96 -10.70
N PRO A 188 -42.37 -20.12 -11.68
CA PRO A 188 -42.51 -21.40 -12.37
C PRO A 188 -41.12 -21.78 -12.87
N ALA A 189 -40.69 -23.02 -12.59
CA ALA A 189 -39.41 -23.55 -13.02
C ALA A 189 -39.18 -23.13 -14.48
N ALA A 190 -38.25 -22.19 -14.68
CA ALA A 190 -37.85 -21.79 -16.01
C ALA A 190 -37.41 -23.07 -16.71
N ALA A 191 -38.10 -23.42 -17.79
CA ALA A 191 -37.72 -24.54 -18.63
C ALA A 191 -36.24 -24.38 -18.99
N PRO A 192 -35.44 -25.47 -19.00
CA PRO A 192 -34.04 -25.38 -19.35
C PRO A 192 -33.93 -24.78 -20.74
N SER A 193 -33.48 -23.52 -20.83
CA SER A 193 -33.17 -22.90 -22.10
C SER A 193 -31.98 -23.64 -22.68
N SER A 194 -32.26 -24.49 -23.68
CA SER A 194 -31.25 -25.09 -24.54
C SER A 194 -30.62 -23.98 -25.38
N PHE A 195 -29.62 -23.30 -24.82
CA PHE A 195 -28.84 -22.29 -25.55
C PHE A 195 -27.35 -22.66 -25.53
N GLY A 196 -26.98 -23.52 -26.48
CA GLY A 196 -25.78 -23.37 -27.30
C GLY A 196 -24.40 -23.57 -26.66
N TRP A 197 -24.10 -24.76 -26.15
CA TRP A 197 -22.73 -25.20 -25.79
C TRP A 197 -21.80 -25.47 -27.01
N GLY A 198 -21.98 -24.74 -28.13
CA GLY A 198 -21.35 -25.09 -29.41
C GLY A 198 -19.96 -24.50 -29.69
N TRP A 199 -19.53 -23.43 -29.01
CA TRP A 199 -18.32 -22.68 -29.43
C TRP A 199 -17.37 -22.28 -28.30
N ALA A 200 -17.74 -22.47 -27.02
CA ALA A 200 -16.91 -22.01 -25.89
C ALA A 200 -15.91 -23.04 -25.34
N VAL A 201 -15.68 -24.16 -26.05
CA VAL A 201 -14.67 -25.18 -25.66
C VAL A 201 -13.47 -25.25 -26.63
N ALA A 202 -13.47 -24.51 -27.75
CA ALA A 202 -12.38 -24.56 -28.73
C ALA A 202 -11.20 -23.60 -28.44
N GLY A 203 -11.33 -22.64 -27.52
CA GLY A 203 -10.32 -21.59 -27.32
C GLY A 203 -9.21 -21.90 -26.30
N VAL A 204 -9.46 -22.75 -25.30
CA VAL A 204 -8.56 -22.89 -24.14
C VAL A 204 -7.70 -24.16 -24.19
N LEU A 205 -8.04 -25.15 -25.04
CA LEU A 205 -7.22 -26.37 -25.22
C LEU A 205 -6.13 -26.24 -26.30
N GLY A 206 -6.12 -25.17 -27.10
CA GLY A 206 -5.10 -24.93 -28.13
C GLY A 206 -3.76 -24.40 -27.58
N LEU A 207 -3.78 -23.62 -26.50
CA LEU A 207 -2.57 -22.95 -25.99
C LEU A 207 -1.71 -23.81 -25.04
N VAL A 208 -2.30 -24.84 -24.41
CA VAL A 208 -1.54 -25.76 -23.54
C VAL A 208 -0.77 -26.81 -24.37
N GLY A 209 -1.30 -27.22 -25.52
CA GLY A 209 -0.64 -28.18 -26.42
C GLY A 209 0.62 -27.65 -27.11
N VAL A 210 0.63 -26.37 -27.51
CA VAL A 210 1.78 -25.74 -28.18
C VAL A 210 2.94 -25.50 -27.20
N ALA A 211 2.65 -25.17 -25.93
CA ALA A 211 3.67 -25.00 -24.90
C ALA A 211 4.36 -26.31 -24.51
N LEU A 212 3.61 -27.43 -24.46
CA LEU A 212 4.18 -28.76 -24.18
C LEU A 212 4.95 -29.35 -25.38
N LEU A 213 4.62 -28.96 -26.62
CA LEU A 213 5.34 -29.39 -27.82
C LEU A 213 6.69 -28.65 -27.99
N LEU A 214 6.79 -27.38 -27.60
CA LEU A 214 8.04 -26.61 -27.64
C LEU A 214 9.05 -27.01 -26.55
N LEU A 215 8.60 -27.68 -25.48
CA LEU A 215 9.47 -28.24 -24.44
C LEU A 215 10.09 -29.60 -24.82
N ARG A 216 9.63 -30.25 -25.89
CA ARG A 216 10.18 -31.54 -26.36
C ARG A 216 11.21 -31.44 -27.49
N LEU A 217 11.46 -30.25 -28.03
CA LEU A 217 12.34 -30.05 -29.18
C LEU A 217 13.62 -29.25 -28.88
N ARG A 218 14.07 -29.16 -27.61
CA ARG A 218 15.42 -28.64 -27.36
C ARG A 218 16.46 -29.66 -27.84
N PRO A 219 17.33 -29.31 -28.81
CA PRO A 219 18.35 -30.22 -29.31
C PRO A 219 19.39 -30.52 -28.22
N ARG A 220 19.82 -31.78 -28.17
CA ARG A 220 21.03 -32.21 -27.46
C ARG A 220 22.22 -31.43 -28.01
N ALA A 221 22.85 -30.60 -27.19
CA ALA A 221 24.22 -30.17 -27.44
C ALA A 221 25.15 -31.22 -26.83
N GLU A 222 25.96 -31.83 -27.69
CA GLU A 222 26.93 -32.86 -27.42
C GLU A 222 28.06 -32.39 -26.49
N THR A 223 28.64 -33.40 -25.86
CA THR A 223 29.84 -33.43 -25.04
C THR A 223 31.07 -32.81 -25.71
N ALA A 224 31.84 -32.02 -24.96
CA ALA A 224 33.26 -31.83 -25.20
C ALA A 224 34.03 -31.92 -23.87
N ASP A 225 35.14 -32.63 -23.96
CA ASP A 225 35.94 -33.24 -22.91
C ASP A 225 36.76 -32.27 -22.04
N HIS A 226 36.99 -32.73 -20.82
CA HIS A 226 38.16 -32.55 -19.95
C HIS A 226 39.12 -31.37 -20.17
N VAL A 227 39.09 -30.39 -19.24
CA VAL A 227 40.28 -29.84 -18.55
C VAL A 227 39.87 -29.38 -17.13
N GLN A 228 40.40 -29.99 -16.07
CA GLN A 228 40.42 -29.37 -14.73
C GLN A 228 41.52 -28.30 -14.72
N PRO A 229 41.32 -27.12 -14.10
CA PRO A 229 41.73 -27.01 -12.71
C PRO A 229 40.93 -26.01 -11.83
N ILE A 230 41.09 -26.23 -10.52
CA ILE A 230 40.75 -25.40 -9.35
C ILE A 230 39.27 -25.42 -8.91
N ARG A 231 39.05 -26.26 -7.88
CA ARG A 231 37.87 -26.29 -7.02
C ARG A 231 37.52 -24.89 -6.48
N ARG A 232 36.33 -24.41 -6.82
CA ARG A 232 35.52 -23.60 -5.90
C ARG A 232 34.15 -24.27 -5.84
N THR A 233 33.82 -24.86 -4.70
CA THR A 233 32.44 -25.26 -4.41
C THR A 233 31.54 -24.04 -4.62
N PRO A 234 30.47 -24.11 -5.42
CA PRO A 234 29.43 -23.10 -5.37
C PRO A 234 28.87 -23.15 -3.96
N GLY A 235 29.18 -22.12 -3.16
CA GLY A 235 28.60 -21.98 -1.84
C GLY A 235 27.09 -21.98 -2.02
N THR A 236 26.42 -22.93 -1.37
CA THR A 236 25.00 -22.86 -1.07
C THR A 236 24.65 -21.42 -0.72
N ALA A 237 23.83 -20.77 -1.54
CA ALA A 237 23.29 -19.47 -1.20
C ALA A 237 22.70 -19.56 0.23
N PRO A 238 23.08 -18.67 1.15
CA PRO A 238 22.55 -18.71 2.50
C PRO A 238 21.03 -18.60 2.45
N SER A 239 20.33 -19.45 3.21
CA SER A 239 18.89 -19.34 3.40
C SER A 239 18.53 -17.94 3.91
N PRO A 240 17.35 -17.39 3.60
CA PRO A 240 16.95 -16.04 4.01
C PRO A 240 17.12 -15.81 5.52
N THR A 241 16.78 -16.79 6.35
CA THR A 241 17.02 -16.77 7.81
C THR A 241 18.51 -16.69 8.18
N ARG A 242 19.39 -17.36 7.43
CA ARG A 242 20.85 -17.28 7.65
C ARG A 242 21.40 -15.91 7.26
N THR A 243 20.83 -15.30 6.22
CA THR A 243 21.16 -13.94 5.78
C THR A 243 20.66 -12.91 6.80
N ALA A 244 19.45 -13.08 7.35
CA ALA A 244 18.92 -12.25 8.43
C ALA A 244 19.80 -12.29 9.69
N ALA A 245 20.23 -13.49 10.10
CA ALA A 245 21.15 -13.67 11.23
C ALA A 245 22.51 -12.98 10.99
N LEU A 246 23.04 -13.04 9.76
CA LEU A 246 24.28 -12.33 9.41
C LEU A 246 24.12 -10.81 9.48
N LEU A 247 22.99 -10.27 9.01
CA LEU A 247 22.69 -8.85 9.10
C LEU A 247 22.55 -8.39 10.55
N THR A 248 21.90 -9.20 11.38
CA THR A 248 21.78 -8.97 12.84
C THR A 248 23.16 -8.90 13.51
N GLU A 249 24.06 -9.83 13.19
CA GLU A 249 25.45 -9.81 13.68
C GLU A 249 26.23 -8.58 13.20
N GLN A 250 26.06 -8.18 11.93
CA GLN A 250 26.67 -6.95 11.41
C GLN A 250 26.15 -5.70 12.11
N ALA A 251 24.85 -5.67 12.42
CA ALA A 251 24.22 -4.58 13.16
C ALA A 251 24.82 -4.44 14.57
N TYR A 252 24.98 -5.55 15.29
CA TYR A 252 25.63 -5.52 16.61
C TYR A 252 27.08 -5.03 16.54
N ARG A 253 27.82 -5.35 15.48
CA ARG A 253 29.18 -4.80 15.27
C ARG A 253 29.16 -3.30 15.01
N ALA A 254 28.20 -2.80 14.24
CA ALA A 254 28.02 -1.37 14.03
C ALA A 254 27.69 -0.65 15.35
N MET A 255 26.85 -1.24 16.21
CA MET A 255 26.61 -0.71 17.57
C MET A 255 27.89 -0.63 18.41
N GLN A 256 28.75 -1.65 18.35
CA GLN A 256 30.05 -1.64 19.05
C GLN A 256 30.96 -0.52 18.53
N GLN A 257 30.86 -0.18 17.25
CA GLN A 257 31.57 0.93 16.62
C GLN A 257 30.91 2.30 16.90
N ARG A 258 29.81 2.33 17.67
CA ARG A 258 28.95 3.49 17.92
C ARG A 258 28.29 4.07 16.66
N ASP A 259 28.29 3.33 15.57
CA ASP A 259 27.55 3.68 14.36
C ASP A 259 26.10 3.20 14.49
N LEU A 260 25.31 3.94 15.27
CA LEU A 260 23.91 3.61 15.53
C LEU A 260 23.05 3.69 14.26
N ALA A 261 23.40 4.57 13.31
CA ALA A 261 22.69 4.68 12.04
C ALA A 261 22.86 3.42 11.21
N GLN A 262 24.10 2.94 11.04
CA GLN A 262 24.35 1.70 10.33
C GLN A 262 23.77 0.49 11.07
N ALA A 263 23.85 0.45 12.40
CA ALA A 263 23.24 -0.62 13.18
C ALA A 263 21.72 -0.70 12.94
N TYR A 264 21.05 0.45 13.01
CA TYR A 264 19.62 0.57 12.76
C TYR A 264 19.24 0.02 11.38
N GLU A 265 19.94 0.43 10.32
CA GLU A 265 19.71 -0.07 8.96
C GLU A 265 19.86 -1.59 8.85
N ARG A 266 20.92 -2.15 9.45
CA ARG A 266 21.19 -3.59 9.39
C ARG A 266 20.17 -4.41 10.16
N PHE A 267 19.66 -3.90 11.28
CA PHE A 267 18.55 -4.54 11.98
C PHE A 267 17.25 -4.46 11.18
N SER A 268 16.96 -3.33 10.51
CA SER A 268 15.79 -3.22 9.62
C SER A 268 15.82 -4.26 8.50
N GLN A 269 16.96 -4.39 7.80
CA GLN A 269 17.13 -5.41 6.76
C GLN A 269 17.04 -6.85 7.32
N ALA A 270 17.52 -7.08 8.55
CA ALA A 270 17.38 -8.37 9.19
C ALA A 270 15.91 -8.73 9.48
N ILE A 271 15.11 -7.74 9.90
CA ILE A 271 13.68 -7.89 10.16
C ILE A 271 12.89 -8.15 8.87
N GLU A 272 13.25 -7.51 7.76
CA GLU A 272 12.63 -7.79 6.45
C GLU A 272 12.79 -9.25 6.03
N LEU A 273 13.98 -9.81 6.27
CA LEU A 273 14.29 -11.20 5.92
C LEU A 273 13.77 -12.21 6.94
N ASP A 274 13.69 -11.82 8.22
CA ASP A 274 13.14 -12.63 9.30
C ASP A 274 12.33 -11.76 10.29
N PRO A 275 11.04 -11.54 10.00
CA PRO A 275 10.17 -10.72 10.86
C PRO A 275 9.95 -11.31 12.26
N ALA A 276 10.26 -12.58 12.46
CA ALA A 276 10.11 -13.30 13.72
C ALA A 276 11.37 -13.21 14.61
N SER A 277 12.40 -12.48 14.20
CA SER A 277 13.63 -12.30 14.97
C SER A 277 13.46 -11.28 16.11
N ALA A 278 13.19 -11.76 17.32
CA ALA A 278 13.11 -10.91 18.52
C ALA A 278 14.41 -10.13 18.78
N ALA A 279 15.57 -10.76 18.50
CA ALA A 279 16.88 -10.13 18.63
C ALA A 279 17.06 -8.94 17.68
N ALA A 280 16.58 -9.05 16.43
CA ALA A 280 16.67 -7.95 15.47
C ALA A 280 15.74 -6.79 15.86
N TRP A 281 14.52 -7.08 16.35
CA TRP A 281 13.61 -6.07 16.90
C TRP A 281 14.20 -5.36 18.13
N LEU A 282 14.76 -6.10 19.09
CA LEU A 282 15.44 -5.54 20.24
C LEU A 282 16.61 -4.64 19.82
N GLY A 283 17.47 -5.14 18.93
CA GLY A 283 18.64 -4.43 18.41
C GLY A 283 18.27 -3.12 17.70
N LYS A 284 17.21 -3.14 16.87
CA LYS A 284 16.69 -1.94 16.21
C LYS A 284 16.24 -0.89 17.24
N GLY A 285 15.50 -1.32 18.28
CA GLY A 285 15.06 -0.44 19.36
C GLY A 285 16.22 0.22 20.11
N LEU A 286 17.32 -0.50 20.34
CA LEU A 286 18.50 0.06 20.99
C LEU A 286 19.24 1.08 20.09
N ALA A 287 19.21 0.88 18.78
CA ALA A 287 19.83 1.77 17.80
C ALA A 287 18.96 2.98 17.41
N ALA A 288 17.65 2.92 17.68
CA ALA A 288 16.70 3.99 17.36
C ALA A 288 16.94 5.26 18.21
N GLN A 289 16.59 6.41 17.65
CA GLN A 289 16.75 7.71 18.32
C GLN A 289 15.48 8.17 19.05
N GLN A 290 14.32 7.85 18.49
CA GLN A 290 13.03 8.37 18.96
C GLN A 290 12.42 7.45 20.01
N ALA A 291 11.99 8.00 21.15
CA ALA A 291 11.40 7.21 22.25
C ALA A 291 10.15 6.42 21.82
N ALA A 292 9.34 6.98 20.91
CA ALA A 292 8.17 6.30 20.35
C ALA A 292 8.55 5.02 19.59
N GLU A 293 9.59 5.10 18.76
CA GLU A 293 10.07 3.96 17.98
C GLU A 293 10.73 2.89 18.88
N LYS A 294 11.55 3.31 19.85
CA LYS A 294 12.17 2.41 20.83
C LYS A 294 11.11 1.55 21.52
N ARG A 295 10.04 2.18 22.02
CA ARG A 295 8.93 1.52 22.70
C ARG A 295 8.33 0.41 21.84
N ILE A 296 8.09 0.68 20.56
CA ILE A 296 7.46 -0.26 19.63
C ILE A 296 8.38 -1.42 19.32
N CYS A 297 9.66 -1.16 19.07
CA CYS A 297 10.65 -2.21 18.87
C CYS A 297 10.74 -3.15 20.08
N PHE A 298 10.73 -2.62 21.31
CA PHE A 298 10.77 -3.44 22.51
C PHE A 298 9.46 -4.21 22.75
N GLN A 299 8.30 -3.59 22.50
CA GLN A 299 7.02 -4.30 22.55
C GLN A 299 6.96 -5.43 21.52
N ARG A 300 7.50 -5.23 20.30
CA ARG A 300 7.55 -6.29 19.28
C ARG A 300 8.52 -7.40 19.65
N ALA A 301 9.67 -7.07 20.22
CA ALA A 301 10.62 -8.05 20.75
C ALA A 301 9.96 -8.90 21.86
N LEU A 302 9.21 -8.29 22.78
CA LEU A 302 8.48 -8.98 23.84
C LEU A 302 7.28 -9.81 23.34
N ALA A 303 6.63 -9.39 22.26
CA ALA A 303 5.58 -10.18 21.63
C ALA A 303 6.12 -11.49 21.03
N LEU A 304 7.38 -11.50 20.57
CA LEU A 304 8.06 -12.67 20.03
C LEU A 304 8.74 -13.51 21.12
N GLU A 305 9.38 -12.84 22.10
CA GLU A 305 10.04 -13.45 23.25
C GLU A 305 9.60 -12.74 24.55
N PRO A 306 8.52 -13.21 25.19
CA PRO A 306 7.98 -12.56 26.41
C PRO A 306 8.97 -12.47 27.57
N ASP A 307 9.90 -13.42 27.66
CA ASP A 307 10.90 -13.52 28.73
C ASP A 307 12.18 -12.69 28.46
N ASN A 308 12.19 -11.84 27.43
CA ASN A 308 13.35 -11.03 27.09
C ASN A 308 13.58 -9.90 28.12
N ALA A 309 14.39 -10.20 29.13
CA ALA A 309 14.66 -9.29 30.25
C ALA A 309 15.22 -7.92 29.82
N GLN A 310 15.99 -7.86 28.73
CA GLN A 310 16.54 -6.60 28.25
C GLN A 310 15.46 -5.73 27.62
N ALA A 311 14.59 -6.29 26.78
CA ALA A 311 13.47 -5.55 26.20
C ALA A 311 12.51 -5.02 27.30
N GLN A 312 12.26 -5.81 28.36
CA GLN A 312 11.46 -5.36 29.52
C GLN A 312 12.12 -4.18 30.25
N ALA A 313 13.42 -4.27 30.54
CA ALA A 313 14.15 -3.23 31.25
C ALA A 313 14.18 -1.91 30.47
N GLU A 314 14.44 -1.97 29.15
CA GLU A 314 14.46 -0.78 28.29
C GLU A 314 13.07 -0.13 28.17
N LEU A 315 12.00 -0.93 28.10
CA LEU A 315 10.62 -0.42 28.07
C LEU A 315 10.26 0.28 29.39
N GLN A 316 10.60 -0.30 30.55
CA GLN A 316 10.39 0.32 31.86
C GLN A 316 11.17 1.64 32.01
N GLN A 317 12.39 1.72 31.48
CA GLN A 317 13.16 2.96 31.47
C GLN A 317 12.48 4.05 30.63
N LEU A 318 11.89 3.69 29.49
CA LEU A 318 11.14 4.66 28.68
C LEU A 318 9.91 5.19 29.40
N ASP A 319 9.17 4.33 30.10
CA ASP A 319 7.94 4.73 30.80
C ASP A 319 8.24 5.64 32.00
N THR A 320 9.26 5.30 32.79
CA THR A 320 9.74 6.15 33.90
C THR A 320 10.30 7.50 33.43
N SER A 321 10.90 7.56 32.24
CA SER A 321 11.39 8.82 31.67
C SER A 321 10.27 9.75 31.19
N THR A 322 9.08 9.20 30.88
CA THR A 322 7.92 9.97 30.43
C THR A 322 7.03 10.48 31.56
N GLU A 323 7.06 9.85 32.74
CA GLU A 323 6.25 10.27 33.90
C GLU A 323 6.91 11.39 34.74
N GLY A 324 8.17 11.74 34.45
CA GLY A 324 8.96 12.71 35.21
C GLY A 324 8.98 14.15 34.67
N VAL A 325 8.09 14.51 33.73
CA VAL A 325 8.00 15.84 33.09
C VAL A 325 6.70 16.55 33.44
#